data_AF-A0A2J6PFB1-F1
#
_entry.id   AF-A0A2J6PFB1-F1
#
_cell.length_a   1.000
_cell.length_b   1.000
_cell.length_c   1.000
_cell.angle_alpha   90.00
_cell.angle_beta   90.00
_cell.angle_gamma   90.00
#
_symmetry.space_group_name_H-M   'P 1'
#
loop_
_entity.id
_entity.type
_entity.pdbx_description
1 polymer ?
#
loop_
_entity_poly.entity_id
_entity_poly.type
_entity_poly.pdbx_seq_one_letter_code
_entity_poly.pdbx_strand_id
1 'polypeptide(L)'
;MAIQDDVPGLEVAVCIDGKPLEEYDNDEEEQVKPGLPSEVSQYQAARTVTKYIESVSDQEFTIQLTLGPPFKMDYACLNTRIHIDGKKVDSPSIQKSRNLNSFSEDCVATKFQRKIKGMRVEAPGNAGRALLKRFKFAKIEATSDDYKLADVHEDIKRMDQVGEITVHVYRAGVATADPDHVSRDLGGEVVSEVHEKALKGQAKLGPGSTAEVKVWYRNRLLDGPDRSLAIYRFKYRSREALKSLLIIERTPSPEPAEIPAPEPGVSLDNLNPAQKTPLEQFLRELVNKGTPDRTIKRERDEEGGSKGSRKKRRSGPPVIIDLTDD
;
A
#
# COMPACT_ATOMS: atom_id res chain seq x y z
N MET A 1 -11.26 -11.99 8.56
CA MET A 1 -10.14 -12.00 9.51
C MET A 1 -9.08 -12.85 8.87
N ALA A 2 -7.88 -12.31 8.70
CA ALA A 2 -6.82 -13.03 8.02
C ALA A 2 -6.30 -14.13 8.95
N ILE A 3 -6.19 -15.34 8.41
CA ILE A 3 -5.76 -16.56 9.09
C ILE A 3 -4.59 -17.13 8.31
N GLN A 4 -3.54 -17.57 9.02
CA GLN A 4 -2.50 -18.40 8.42
C GLN A 4 -2.71 -19.86 8.81
N ASP A 5 -2.91 -20.73 7.81
CA ASP A 5 -3.22 -22.15 7.93
C ASP A 5 -2.16 -22.92 8.72
N ASP A 6 -0.88 -22.58 8.56
CA ASP A 6 0.22 -23.18 9.31
C ASP A 6 0.23 -22.81 10.80
N VAL A 7 -0.60 -21.84 11.21
CA VAL A 7 -0.62 -21.29 12.58
C VAL A 7 -2.07 -21.14 13.05
N PRO A 8 -2.83 -22.25 13.18
CA PRO A 8 -4.25 -22.20 13.48
C PRO A 8 -4.51 -21.56 14.85
N GLY A 9 -5.58 -20.76 14.91
CA GLY A 9 -5.99 -20.04 16.11
C GLY A 9 -5.26 -18.71 16.35
N LEU A 10 -4.31 -18.32 15.49
CA LEU A 10 -3.80 -16.94 15.41
C LEU A 10 -4.52 -16.21 14.27
N GLU A 11 -5.18 -15.10 14.58
CA GLU A 11 -5.89 -14.28 13.60
C GLU A 11 -5.49 -12.81 13.76
N VAL A 12 -5.41 -12.09 12.64
CA VAL A 12 -5.22 -10.63 12.63
C VAL A 12 -6.31 -10.00 11.78
N ALA A 13 -6.82 -8.86 12.22
CA ALA A 13 -7.76 -8.06 11.44
C ALA A 13 -7.49 -6.57 11.59
N VAL A 14 -7.84 -5.82 10.56
CA VAL A 14 -7.99 -4.37 10.63
C VAL A 14 -9.46 -4.08 10.91
N CYS A 15 -9.74 -3.30 11.96
CA CYS A 15 -11.09 -3.04 12.42
C CYS A 15 -11.42 -1.54 12.44
N ILE A 16 -12.64 -1.20 12.05
CA ILE A 16 -13.24 0.13 12.20
C ILE A 16 -14.39 0.01 13.20
N ASP A 17 -14.44 0.91 14.19
CA ASP A 17 -15.44 0.86 15.29
C ASP A 17 -15.54 -0.51 15.99
N GLY A 18 -14.40 -1.21 16.06
CA GLY A 18 -14.30 -2.53 16.69
C GLY A 18 -14.82 -3.69 15.85
N LYS A 19 -15.29 -3.46 14.63
CA LYS A 19 -15.72 -4.49 13.67
C LYS A 19 -14.61 -4.75 12.64
N PRO A 20 -14.22 -6.00 12.37
CA PRO A 20 -13.31 -6.33 11.29
C PRO A 20 -13.81 -5.79 9.95
N LEU A 21 -12.90 -5.23 9.16
CA LEU A 21 -13.16 -4.88 7.77
C LEU A 21 -13.39 -6.15 6.94
N GLU A 22 -14.13 -5.97 5.85
CA GLU A 22 -14.21 -6.98 4.80
C GLU A 22 -12.84 -7.14 4.15
N GLU A 23 -12.41 -8.39 4.05
CA GLU A 23 -11.12 -8.78 3.49
C GLU A 23 -11.38 -9.50 2.17
N TYR A 24 -10.67 -9.06 1.13
CA TYR A 24 -10.75 -9.64 -0.19
C TYR A 24 -9.45 -10.39 -0.48
N ASP A 25 -9.57 -11.51 -1.18
CA ASP A 25 -8.43 -12.35 -1.52
C ASP A 25 -7.51 -11.65 -2.52
N ASN A 26 -6.22 -11.98 -2.43
CA ASN A 26 -5.23 -11.58 -3.41
C ASN A 26 -4.87 -12.82 -4.22
N ASP A 27 -5.36 -12.88 -5.46
CA ASP A 27 -5.15 -14.04 -6.34
C ASP A 27 -3.70 -14.13 -6.87
N GLU A 28 -2.88 -13.11 -6.63
CA GLU A 28 -1.46 -13.15 -6.94
C GLU A 28 -0.69 -14.00 -5.93
N GLU A 29 0.15 -14.90 -6.44
CA GLU A 29 1.08 -15.65 -5.61
C GLU A 29 2.03 -14.73 -4.83
N GLU A 30 2.34 -15.14 -3.61
CA GLU A 30 3.26 -14.40 -2.76
C GLU A 30 4.67 -14.41 -3.37
N GLN A 31 5.15 -13.23 -3.77
CA GLN A 31 6.40 -13.14 -4.51
C GLN A 31 7.64 -13.33 -3.62
N VAL A 32 8.62 -14.05 -4.15
CA VAL A 32 9.96 -14.15 -3.57
C VAL A 32 10.65 -12.78 -3.72
N LYS A 33 10.88 -12.09 -2.60
CA LYS A 33 11.51 -10.77 -2.56
C LYS A 33 12.94 -10.82 -3.09
N PRO A 34 13.27 -10.05 -4.15
CA PRO A 34 14.63 -9.96 -4.65
C PRO A 34 15.54 -9.28 -3.61
N GLY A 35 16.77 -9.80 -3.47
CA GLY A 35 17.79 -9.26 -2.55
C GLY A 35 17.85 -9.87 -1.16
N LEU A 36 16.91 -10.78 -0.81
CA LEU A 36 17.07 -11.67 0.35
C LEU A 36 17.66 -13.02 -0.08
N PRO A 37 18.36 -13.75 0.81
CA PRO A 37 18.71 -15.13 0.57
C PRO A 37 17.46 -15.94 0.19
N SER A 38 17.55 -16.76 -0.86
CA SER A 38 16.39 -17.45 -1.46
C SER A 38 15.56 -18.22 -0.41
N GLU A 39 16.22 -18.94 0.50
CA GLU A 39 15.56 -19.70 1.58
C GLU A 39 14.78 -18.82 2.57
N VAL A 40 15.29 -17.62 2.87
CA VAL A 40 14.63 -16.66 3.76
C VAL A 40 13.40 -16.11 3.06
N SER A 41 13.54 -15.73 1.80
CA SER A 41 12.44 -15.18 1.05
C SER A 41 11.33 -16.19 0.78
N GLN A 42 11.66 -17.45 0.45
CA GLN A 42 10.67 -18.52 0.29
C GLN A 42 9.93 -18.79 1.59
N TYR A 43 10.64 -18.81 2.71
CA TYR A 43 10.03 -18.99 4.02
C TYR A 43 9.08 -17.83 4.37
N GLN A 44 9.48 -16.58 4.13
CA GLN A 44 8.60 -15.44 4.37
C GLN A 44 7.37 -15.49 3.48
N ALA A 45 7.52 -15.87 2.20
CA ALA A 45 6.41 -16.02 1.29
C ALA A 45 5.41 -17.08 1.80
N ALA A 46 5.90 -18.26 2.19
CA ALA A 46 5.07 -19.33 2.76
C ALA A 46 4.40 -18.96 4.09
N ARG A 47 4.89 -17.94 4.81
CA ARG A 47 4.33 -17.46 6.08
C ARG A 47 3.48 -16.21 5.93
N THR A 48 3.29 -15.71 4.72
CA THR A 48 2.56 -14.47 4.46
C THR A 48 1.14 -14.75 4.00
N VAL A 49 0.19 -14.05 4.60
CA VAL A 49 -1.19 -13.97 4.14
C VAL A 49 -1.45 -12.54 3.71
N THR A 50 -1.84 -12.38 2.44
CA THR A 50 -2.14 -11.07 1.85
C THR A 50 -3.63 -10.95 1.61
N LYS A 51 -4.23 -9.86 2.10
CA LYS A 51 -5.63 -9.50 1.86
C LYS A 51 -5.76 -8.04 1.44
N TYR A 52 -6.73 -7.74 0.61
CA TYR A 52 -7.15 -6.35 0.37
C TYR A 52 -8.24 -5.94 1.36
N ILE A 53 -8.24 -4.66 1.73
CA ILE A 53 -9.30 -4.06 2.55
C ILE A 53 -9.69 -2.69 1.97
N GLU A 54 -10.96 -2.32 2.13
CA GLU A 54 -11.42 -0.99 1.76
C GLU A 54 -10.95 0.04 2.79
N SER A 55 -10.27 1.09 2.34
CA SER A 55 -9.90 2.25 3.15
C SER A 55 -10.78 3.44 2.81
N VAL A 56 -11.35 4.07 3.83
CA VAL A 56 -12.09 5.34 3.72
C VAL A 56 -11.26 6.45 4.33
N SER A 57 -11.05 7.52 3.58
CA SER A 57 -10.34 8.70 4.03
C SER A 57 -10.88 9.20 5.36
N ASP A 58 -9.96 9.61 6.22
CA ASP A 58 -10.23 10.11 7.55
C ASP A 58 -10.88 9.15 8.55
N GLN A 59 -11.01 7.87 8.21
CA GLN A 59 -11.56 6.88 9.13
C GLN A 59 -10.48 6.34 10.07
N GLU A 60 -10.75 6.34 11.38
CA GLU A 60 -9.88 5.70 12.36
C GLU A 60 -9.99 4.18 12.26
N PHE A 61 -8.84 3.51 12.41
CA PHE A 61 -8.80 2.05 12.42
C PHE A 61 -7.97 1.52 13.59
N THR A 62 -8.14 0.23 13.86
CA THR A 62 -7.39 -0.50 14.88
C THR A 62 -6.89 -1.81 14.31
N ILE A 63 -5.77 -2.31 14.81
CA ILE A 63 -5.27 -3.64 14.46
C ILE A 63 -5.62 -4.56 15.63
N GLN A 64 -6.37 -5.63 15.35
CA GLN A 64 -6.79 -6.61 16.33
C GLN A 64 -6.03 -7.91 16.12
N LEU A 65 -5.23 -8.28 17.12
CA LEU A 65 -4.64 -9.62 17.21
C LEU A 65 -5.54 -10.49 18.08
N THR A 66 -5.76 -11.71 17.64
CA THR A 66 -6.65 -12.65 18.29
C THR A 66 -5.97 -14.00 18.40
N LEU A 67 -5.98 -14.55 19.62
CA LEU A 67 -5.55 -15.92 19.88
C LEU A 67 -6.76 -16.72 20.34
N GLY A 68 -6.98 -17.89 19.76
CA GLY A 68 -8.03 -18.83 20.16
C GLY A 68 -7.56 -20.29 20.03
N PRO A 69 -8.33 -21.25 20.55
CA PRO A 69 -8.09 -22.66 20.29
C PRO A 69 -8.08 -22.94 18.77
N PRO A 70 -7.19 -23.78 18.23
CA PRO A 70 -6.25 -24.66 18.91
C PRO A 70 -4.82 -24.08 19.06
N PHE A 71 -4.65 -22.75 19.09
CA PHE A 71 -3.31 -22.14 19.09
C PHE A 71 -2.46 -22.62 20.26
N LYS A 72 -1.28 -23.16 19.93
CA LYS A 72 -0.27 -23.63 20.90
C LYS A 72 0.85 -22.59 21.04
N MET A 73 1.14 -22.23 22.27
CA MET A 73 2.18 -21.30 22.68
C MET A 73 3.12 -21.99 23.69
N ASP A 74 4.07 -22.77 23.15
CA ASP A 74 5.14 -23.47 23.87
C ASP A 74 6.37 -22.59 24.16
N TYR A 75 6.21 -21.28 24.06
CA TYR A 75 7.22 -20.26 24.33
C TYR A 75 6.64 -19.14 25.19
N ALA A 76 7.53 -18.34 25.78
CA ALA A 76 7.12 -17.37 26.80
C ALA A 76 6.29 -16.20 26.23
N CYS A 77 6.61 -15.73 25.02
CA CYS A 77 6.04 -14.50 24.45
C CYS A 77 5.79 -14.60 22.94
N LEU A 78 4.70 -13.98 22.48
CA LEU A 78 4.57 -13.54 21.08
C LEU A 78 5.03 -12.10 20.99
N ASN A 79 6.05 -11.83 20.18
CA ASN A 79 6.43 -10.47 19.83
C ASN A 79 5.81 -10.14 18.47
N THR A 80 5.12 -9.02 18.38
CA THR A 80 4.50 -8.58 17.12
C THR A 80 5.16 -7.29 16.70
N ARG A 81 5.46 -7.13 15.41
CA ARG A 81 5.99 -5.90 14.83
C ARG A 81 5.02 -5.41 13.78
N ILE A 82 4.45 -4.24 14.02
CA ILE A 82 3.47 -3.63 13.16
C ILE A 82 4.16 -2.53 12.35
N HIS A 83 4.05 -2.61 11.03
CA HIS A 83 4.44 -1.55 10.13
C HIS A 83 3.22 -1.07 9.35
N ILE A 84 3.19 0.23 9.11
CA ILE A 84 2.19 0.90 8.28
C ILE A 84 3.00 1.75 7.29
N ASP A 85 2.77 1.53 6.00
CA ASP A 85 3.50 2.19 4.92
C ASP A 85 5.02 2.06 5.08
N GLY A 86 5.49 0.86 5.40
CA GLY A 86 6.90 0.55 5.65
C GLY A 86 7.47 1.06 6.99
N LYS A 87 6.75 1.93 7.70
CA LYS A 87 7.21 2.49 8.98
C LYS A 87 6.75 1.62 10.13
N LYS A 88 7.67 1.19 10.99
CA LYS A 88 7.36 0.48 12.23
C LYS A 88 6.63 1.41 13.18
N VAL A 89 5.40 1.07 13.60
CA VAL A 89 4.55 1.95 14.45
C VAL A 89 4.31 1.42 15.86
N ASP A 90 4.35 0.10 16.07
CA ASP A 90 4.27 -0.50 17.40
C ASP A 90 4.93 -1.88 17.41
N SER A 91 5.26 -2.36 18.61
CA SER A 91 5.66 -3.75 18.82
C SER A 91 5.03 -4.37 20.07
N PRO A 92 3.73 -4.71 20.02
CA PRO A 92 3.08 -5.34 21.15
C PRO A 92 3.68 -6.73 21.46
N SER A 93 3.79 -7.05 22.74
CA SER A 93 4.20 -8.40 23.20
C SER A 93 3.10 -9.04 24.02
N ILE A 94 2.61 -10.21 23.60
CA ILE A 94 1.69 -11.03 24.39
C ILE A 94 2.55 -11.98 25.22
N GLN A 95 2.51 -11.85 26.54
CA GLN A 95 3.26 -12.70 27.47
C GLN A 95 2.34 -13.76 28.06
N LYS A 96 2.71 -15.03 27.96
CA LYS A 96 1.90 -16.13 28.50
C LYS A 96 1.67 -15.99 30.00
N SER A 97 2.72 -15.62 30.74
CA SER A 97 2.69 -15.40 32.20
C SER A 97 1.72 -14.32 32.66
N ARG A 98 1.33 -13.38 31.78
CA ARG A 98 0.36 -12.32 32.10
C ARG A 98 -1.07 -12.64 31.68
N ASN A 99 -1.26 -13.73 30.94
CA ASN A 99 -2.55 -14.10 30.36
C ASN A 99 -2.96 -15.52 30.79
N LEU A 100 -2.47 -16.02 31.93
CA LEU A 100 -2.64 -17.42 32.36
C LEU A 100 -4.10 -17.90 32.33
N ASN A 101 -5.06 -17.03 32.64
CA ASN A 101 -6.50 -17.37 32.60
C ASN A 101 -7.02 -17.73 31.19
N SER A 102 -6.29 -17.34 30.14
CA SER A 102 -6.60 -17.67 28.74
C SER A 102 -5.89 -18.93 28.25
N PHE A 103 -4.98 -19.52 29.05
CA PHE A 103 -4.20 -20.70 28.67
C PHE A 103 -4.53 -21.89 29.58
N SER A 104 -4.54 -23.07 28.98
CA SER A 104 -4.44 -24.36 29.68
C SER A 104 -3.14 -25.00 29.22
N GLU A 105 -2.17 -25.10 30.14
CA GLU A 105 -0.79 -25.46 29.81
C GLU A 105 -0.21 -24.60 28.68
N ASP A 106 0.19 -25.20 27.56
CA ASP A 106 0.71 -24.53 26.35
C ASP A 106 -0.38 -24.13 25.36
N CYS A 107 -1.65 -24.48 25.59
CA CYS A 107 -2.72 -24.22 24.64
C CYS A 107 -3.56 -23.02 25.06
N VAL A 108 -4.03 -22.24 24.09
CA VAL A 108 -5.06 -21.23 24.35
C VAL A 108 -6.38 -21.96 24.64
N ALA A 109 -6.90 -21.79 25.85
CA ALA A 109 -8.16 -22.38 26.28
C ALA A 109 -9.35 -21.47 25.95
N THR A 110 -9.17 -20.16 26.09
CA THR A 110 -10.22 -19.17 25.88
C THR A 110 -9.74 -18.12 24.89
N LYS A 111 -10.55 -17.84 23.87
CA LYS A 111 -10.26 -16.81 22.87
C LYS A 111 -10.04 -15.46 23.55
N PHE A 112 -8.93 -14.79 23.25
CA PHE A 112 -8.66 -13.43 23.73
C PHE A 112 -8.11 -12.55 22.63
N GLN A 113 -8.31 -11.24 22.79
CA GLN A 113 -8.03 -10.25 21.77
C GLN A 113 -7.17 -9.12 22.34
N ARG A 114 -6.24 -8.65 21.53
CA ARG A 114 -5.46 -7.44 21.79
C ARG A 114 -5.73 -6.43 20.68
N LYS A 115 -6.22 -5.25 21.06
CA LYS A 115 -6.51 -4.14 20.15
C LYS A 115 -5.39 -3.09 20.22
N ILE A 116 -4.81 -2.78 19.08
CA ILE A 116 -3.80 -1.73 18.90
C ILE A 116 -4.49 -0.58 18.18
N LYS A 117 -4.68 0.53 18.92
CA LYS A 117 -5.46 1.68 18.45
C LYS A 117 -4.62 2.77 17.78
N GLY A 118 -3.30 2.70 17.94
CA GLY A 118 -2.42 3.79 17.55
C GLY A 118 -1.02 3.67 18.13
N MET A 119 -0.19 4.66 17.80
CA MET A 119 1.17 4.81 18.28
C MET A 119 1.17 5.64 19.57
N ARG A 120 1.88 5.16 20.59
CA ARG A 120 2.14 5.95 21.80
C ARG A 120 3.43 6.73 21.60
N VAL A 121 3.39 8.03 21.77
CA VAL A 121 4.56 8.93 21.77
C VAL A 121 4.70 9.56 23.14
N GLU A 122 5.91 9.93 23.53
CA GLU A 122 6.12 10.67 24.77
C GLU A 122 5.46 12.06 24.67
N ALA A 123 4.81 12.50 25.75
CA ALA A 123 4.19 13.81 25.78
C ALA A 123 5.28 14.89 25.89
N PRO A 124 5.32 15.90 25.00
CA PRO A 124 6.29 16.97 25.08
C PRO A 124 6.26 17.65 26.46
N GLY A 125 7.42 17.77 27.10
CA GLY A 125 7.57 18.47 28.38
C GLY A 125 7.04 17.74 29.62
N ASN A 126 6.59 16.48 29.52
CA ASN A 126 6.14 15.70 30.68
C ASN A 126 6.73 14.28 30.67
N ALA A 127 7.89 14.13 31.32
CA ALA A 127 8.48 12.82 31.58
C ALA A 127 7.44 11.94 32.31
N GLY A 128 7.10 10.79 31.73
CA GLY A 128 6.11 9.88 32.30
C GLY A 128 4.66 10.13 31.91
N ARG A 129 4.37 10.90 30.84
CA ARG A 129 3.06 10.88 30.16
C ARG A 129 3.24 10.49 28.70
N ALA A 130 2.30 9.70 28.17
CA ALA A 130 2.28 9.33 26.76
C ALA A 130 1.04 9.93 26.07
N LEU A 131 1.19 10.29 24.80
CA LEU A 131 0.08 10.59 23.90
C LEU A 131 -0.16 9.40 22.98
N LEU A 132 -1.39 8.91 22.95
CA LEU A 132 -1.84 7.93 21.96
C LEU A 132 -2.29 8.68 20.70
N LYS A 133 -1.48 8.59 19.64
CA LYS A 133 -1.86 9.03 18.29
C LYS A 133 -2.54 7.87 17.57
N ARG A 134 -3.84 8.00 17.30
CA ARG A 134 -4.65 6.93 16.72
C ARG A 134 -4.31 6.69 15.26
N PHE A 135 -4.46 5.46 14.79
CA PHE A 135 -4.31 5.20 13.36
C PHE A 135 -5.54 5.71 12.61
N LYS A 136 -5.30 6.36 11.48
CA LYS A 136 -6.32 6.96 10.64
C LYS A 136 -5.92 6.76 9.18
N PHE A 137 -6.85 6.46 8.29
CA PHE A 137 -6.54 6.48 6.86
C PHE A 137 -6.42 7.94 6.40
N ALA A 138 -5.35 8.27 5.70
CA ALA A 138 -5.14 9.60 5.15
C ALA A 138 -6.10 9.83 3.98
N LYS A 139 -6.49 11.09 3.80
CA LYS A 139 -7.12 11.54 2.57
C LYS A 139 -6.16 11.35 1.41
N ILE A 140 -6.63 10.68 0.36
CA ILE A 140 -5.91 10.55 -0.91
C ILE A 140 -6.04 11.90 -1.62
N GLU A 141 -4.99 12.72 -1.58
CA GLU A 141 -4.90 13.93 -2.40
C GLU A 141 -4.11 13.57 -3.66
N ALA A 142 -4.81 13.51 -4.80
CA ALA A 142 -4.18 13.39 -6.10
C ALA A 142 -3.57 14.75 -6.44
N THR A 143 -2.30 14.96 -6.11
CA THR A 143 -1.53 16.13 -6.56
C THR A 143 -0.76 15.77 -7.83
N SER A 144 -1.07 16.49 -8.91
CA SER A 144 -0.39 16.39 -10.22
C SER A 144 0.91 17.22 -10.27
N ASP A 145 1.68 17.25 -9.18
CA ASP A 145 2.83 18.14 -9.09
C ASP A 145 4.16 17.38 -9.24
N ASP A 146 4.83 17.66 -10.35
CA ASP A 146 6.18 17.21 -10.70
C ASP A 146 7.22 17.88 -9.78
N TYR A 147 7.45 17.35 -8.57
CA TYR A 147 8.55 17.80 -7.71
C TYR A 147 9.66 16.75 -7.52
N LYS A 148 10.81 17.10 -8.11
CA LYS A 148 12.21 16.84 -7.72
C LYS A 148 12.55 15.43 -7.20
N LEU A 149 13.04 14.63 -8.15
CA LEU A 149 13.79 13.37 -8.05
C LEU A 149 15.08 13.46 -7.20
N ALA A 150 14.99 13.89 -5.93
CA ALA A 150 16.19 14.02 -5.10
C ALA A 150 16.65 12.69 -4.48
N ASP A 151 15.77 11.67 -4.33
CA ASP A 151 16.21 10.38 -3.76
C ASP A 151 15.44 9.15 -4.28
N VAL A 152 15.60 8.90 -5.57
CA VAL A 152 14.88 7.86 -6.35
C VAL A 152 14.94 6.46 -5.71
N HIS A 153 16.03 6.06 -5.05
CA HIS A 153 16.16 4.68 -4.56
C HIS A 153 15.43 4.43 -3.22
N GLU A 154 15.44 5.41 -2.30
CA GLU A 154 14.64 5.31 -1.08
C GLU A 154 13.16 5.53 -1.38
N ASP A 155 12.84 6.45 -2.31
CA ASP A 155 11.47 6.71 -2.72
C ASP A 155 10.85 5.52 -3.44
N ILE A 156 11.58 4.79 -4.29
CA ILE A 156 11.05 3.55 -4.92
C ILE A 156 10.69 2.49 -3.88
N LYS A 157 11.54 2.24 -2.88
CA LYS A 157 11.24 1.25 -1.82
C LYS A 157 10.09 1.70 -0.92
N ARG A 158 9.99 3.01 -0.67
CA ARG A 158 8.88 3.61 0.09
C ARG A 158 7.58 3.51 -0.73
N MET A 159 7.61 3.77 -2.02
CA MET A 159 6.46 3.66 -2.93
C MET A 159 5.90 2.23 -2.99
N ASP A 160 6.76 1.22 -2.95
CA ASP A 160 6.33 -0.19 -2.97
C ASP A 160 5.55 -0.61 -1.71
N GLN A 161 5.85 0.02 -0.56
CA GLN A 161 5.25 -0.32 0.74
C GLN A 161 4.08 0.59 1.12
N VAL A 162 3.82 1.66 0.36
CA VAL A 162 2.69 2.57 0.61
C VAL A 162 1.37 1.85 0.34
N GLY A 163 0.40 2.08 1.21
CA GLY A 163 -0.88 1.41 1.12
C GLY A 163 -0.85 0.01 1.72
N GLU A 164 0.13 -0.31 2.58
CA GLU A 164 0.25 -1.61 3.23
C GLU A 164 0.34 -1.51 4.76
N ILE A 165 -0.42 -2.35 5.44
CA ILE A 165 -0.26 -2.63 6.87
C ILE A 165 0.32 -4.04 6.99
N THR A 166 1.52 -4.17 7.56
CA THR A 166 2.17 -5.47 7.78
C THR A 166 2.33 -5.77 9.26
N VAL A 167 1.90 -6.96 9.67
CA VAL A 167 2.00 -7.46 11.04
C VAL A 167 2.84 -8.72 11.02
N HIS A 168 4.08 -8.60 11.47
CA HIS A 168 4.96 -9.74 11.68
C HIS A 168 4.78 -10.28 13.09
N VAL A 169 4.59 -11.59 13.21
CA VAL A 169 4.44 -12.28 14.49
C VAL A 169 5.64 -13.20 14.70
N TYR A 170 6.27 -13.13 15.86
CA TYR A 170 7.47 -13.90 16.20
C TYR A 170 7.31 -14.66 17.50
N ARG A 171 7.92 -15.84 17.56
CA ARG A 171 8.17 -16.53 18.83
C ARG A 171 9.29 -15.81 19.56
N ALA A 172 9.06 -15.52 20.84
CA ALA A 172 10.02 -14.80 21.66
C ALA A 172 10.18 -15.45 23.03
N GLY A 173 11.40 -15.31 23.57
CA GLY A 173 11.74 -15.73 24.92
C GLY A 173 11.09 -14.84 25.99
N VAL A 174 11.50 -15.05 27.24
CA VAL A 174 10.98 -14.30 28.39
C VAL A 174 11.20 -12.80 28.19
N ALA A 175 10.15 -12.03 28.44
CA ALA A 175 10.19 -10.57 28.36
C ALA A 175 10.66 -9.97 29.69
N THR A 176 11.73 -9.19 29.64
CA THR A 176 12.26 -8.44 30.79
C THR A 176 11.91 -6.97 30.65
N ALA A 177 11.49 -6.33 31.74
CA ALA A 177 11.21 -4.90 31.73
C ALA A 177 12.47 -4.11 31.35
N ASP A 178 12.29 -3.08 30.54
CA ASP A 178 13.33 -2.19 30.03
C ASP A 178 12.98 -0.76 30.42
N PRO A 179 13.28 -0.34 31.67
CA PRO A 179 12.92 0.99 32.16
C PRO A 179 13.69 2.09 31.42
N ASP A 180 14.88 1.79 30.89
CA ASP A 180 15.75 2.73 30.20
C ASP A 180 15.48 2.80 28.69
N HIS A 181 14.37 2.22 28.23
CA HIS A 181 14.02 2.24 26.82
C HIS A 181 13.68 3.65 26.34
N VAL A 182 14.61 4.27 25.61
CA VAL A 182 14.33 5.48 24.86
C VAL A 182 13.68 5.07 23.54
N SER A 183 12.37 5.30 23.43
CA SER A 183 11.69 5.21 22.14
C SER A 183 12.29 6.27 21.24
N ARG A 184 13.04 5.87 20.20
CA ARG A 184 13.40 6.82 19.13
C ARG A 184 12.08 7.34 18.59
N ASP A 185 11.90 8.65 18.62
CA ASP A 185 10.73 9.30 18.06
C ASP A 185 10.52 8.78 16.63
N LEU A 186 9.46 7.98 16.45
CA LEU A 186 8.96 7.59 15.14
C LEU A 186 8.15 8.75 14.50
N GLY A 187 8.35 9.97 15.00
CA GLY A 187 7.68 11.21 14.62
C GLY A 187 8.01 11.74 13.22
N GLY A 188 8.57 10.91 12.34
CA GLY A 188 8.55 11.18 10.92
C GLY A 188 7.15 10.89 10.41
N GLU A 189 6.34 11.94 10.32
CA GLU A 189 5.03 12.03 9.66
C GLU A 189 4.77 10.82 8.76
N VAL A 190 3.85 9.92 9.16
CA VAL A 190 3.43 8.84 8.25
C VAL A 190 2.99 9.53 6.95
N VAL A 191 3.66 9.11 5.88
CA VAL A 191 4.06 9.89 4.70
C VAL A 191 3.00 10.90 4.24
N SER A 192 3.36 12.19 4.13
CA SER A 192 2.47 13.26 3.69
C SER A 192 2.41 13.44 2.17
N GLU A 193 3.41 13.04 1.39
CA GLU A 193 3.44 13.33 -0.05
C GLU A 193 4.13 12.22 -0.84
N VAL A 194 3.40 11.60 -1.79
CA VAL A 194 3.94 10.74 -2.86
C VAL A 194 3.14 11.05 -4.13
N HIS A 195 3.60 10.64 -5.30
CA HIS A 195 2.99 10.99 -6.59
C HIS A 195 1.68 10.24 -6.88
N GLU A 196 0.68 10.97 -7.40
CA GLU A 196 -0.64 10.54 -7.92
C GLU A 196 -0.70 9.20 -8.68
N LYS A 197 0.35 8.79 -9.40
CA LYS A 197 0.36 7.52 -10.16
C LYS A 197 0.69 6.28 -9.32
N ALA A 198 1.08 6.46 -8.06
CA ALA A 198 1.37 5.36 -7.11
C ALA A 198 0.51 5.42 -5.83
N LEU A 199 -0.44 6.36 -5.74
CA LEU A 199 -1.15 6.67 -4.49
C LEU A 199 -2.61 6.24 -4.51
N LYS A 200 -2.91 5.10 -3.89
CA LYS A 200 -4.23 4.89 -3.28
C LYS A 200 -4.03 4.25 -1.92
N GLY A 201 -4.00 5.07 -0.88
CA GLY A 201 -3.92 4.64 0.52
C GLY A 201 -2.62 5.10 1.18
N GLN A 202 -2.70 6.16 1.98
CA GLN A 202 -1.72 6.46 3.02
C GLN A 202 -2.44 6.31 4.36
N ALA A 203 -1.71 6.01 5.42
CA ALA A 203 -2.21 6.14 6.78
C ALA A 203 -1.58 7.36 7.44
N LYS A 204 -2.31 8.03 8.30
CA LYS A 204 -1.85 9.13 9.14
C LYS A 204 -2.11 8.81 10.61
N LEU A 205 -1.39 9.52 11.46
CA LEU A 205 -1.60 9.48 12.89
C LEU A 205 -2.54 10.62 13.26
N GLY A 206 -3.68 10.30 13.87
CA GLY A 206 -4.65 11.26 14.39
C GLY A 206 -4.11 12.07 15.57
N PRO A 207 -4.89 13.06 16.05
CA PRO A 207 -4.52 13.87 17.21
C PRO A 207 -4.29 12.99 18.44
N GLY A 208 -3.26 13.35 19.22
CA GLY A 208 -2.84 12.59 20.40
C GLY A 208 -3.80 12.77 21.57
N SER A 209 -4.29 11.68 22.16
CA SER A 209 -5.01 11.70 23.44
C SER A 209 -4.12 11.21 24.58
N THR A 210 -4.30 11.72 25.80
CA THR A 210 -3.56 11.24 26.99
C THR A 210 -3.69 9.73 27.16
N ALA A 211 -2.56 9.06 27.43
CA ALA A 211 -2.49 7.63 27.65
C ALA A 211 -1.53 7.31 28.81
N GLU A 212 -1.76 6.17 29.46
CA GLU A 212 -0.88 5.63 30.49
C GLU A 212 0.49 5.24 29.93
N VAL A 213 1.50 5.32 30.80
CA VAL A 213 2.89 4.95 30.47
C VAL A 213 2.96 3.47 30.14
N LYS A 214 3.59 3.14 29.00
CA LYS A 214 3.86 1.77 28.61
C LYS A 214 5.20 1.34 29.22
N VAL A 215 5.20 0.27 29.99
CA VAL A 215 6.45 -0.41 30.35
C VAL A 215 6.99 -1.09 29.09
N TRP A 216 8.21 -0.74 28.70
CA TRP A 216 8.90 -1.40 27.61
C TRP A 216 9.45 -2.75 28.07
N TYR A 217 9.47 -3.70 27.15
CA TYR A 217 10.01 -5.02 27.41
C TYR A 217 11.02 -5.35 26.31
N ARG A 218 12.16 -5.90 26.72
CA ARG A 218 13.09 -6.59 25.82
C ARG A 218 12.80 -8.07 25.85
N ASN A 219 12.80 -8.70 24.68
CA ASN A 219 12.81 -10.14 24.53
C ASN A 219 13.68 -10.53 23.32
N ARG A 220 14.19 -11.75 23.36
CA ARG A 220 14.94 -12.34 22.25
C ARG A 220 13.97 -13.09 21.33
N LEU A 221 14.09 -12.84 20.02
CA LEU A 221 13.39 -13.63 19.00
C LEU A 221 14.03 -15.02 18.92
N LEU A 222 13.23 -16.08 19.06
CA LEU A 222 13.74 -17.45 19.13
C LEU A 222 14.26 -17.95 17.78
N ASP A 223 13.57 -17.58 16.70
CA ASP A 223 13.89 -18.01 15.33
C ASP A 223 14.74 -16.98 14.55
N GLY A 224 15.11 -15.88 15.19
CA GLY A 224 15.76 -14.74 14.55
C GLY A 224 14.78 -13.75 13.92
N PRO A 225 15.30 -12.62 13.40
CA PRO A 225 14.48 -11.53 12.87
C PRO A 225 13.85 -11.85 11.50
N ASP A 226 14.39 -12.80 10.75
CA ASP A 226 13.94 -13.10 9.38
C ASP A 226 12.95 -14.26 9.30
N ARG A 227 12.74 -14.99 10.41
CA ARG A 227 11.86 -16.15 10.51
C ARG A 227 10.64 -15.80 11.37
N SER A 228 9.74 -14.99 10.81
CA SER A 228 8.43 -14.76 11.45
C SER A 228 7.63 -16.07 11.53
N LEU A 229 6.84 -16.24 12.59
CA LEU A 229 5.87 -17.33 12.71
C LEU A 229 4.73 -17.17 11.69
N ALA A 230 4.25 -15.93 11.52
CA ALA A 230 3.25 -15.54 10.54
C ALA A 230 3.44 -14.06 10.16
N ILE A 231 3.08 -13.71 8.93
CA ILE A 231 3.10 -12.35 8.39
C ILE A 231 1.71 -12.07 7.81
N TYR A 232 1.05 -11.05 8.34
CA TYR A 232 -0.24 -10.61 7.83
C TYR A 232 -0.04 -9.30 7.09
N ARG A 233 -0.40 -9.25 5.81
CA ARG A 233 -0.30 -8.06 4.96
C ARG A 233 -1.67 -7.63 4.48
N PHE A 234 -2.07 -6.43 4.86
CA PHE A 234 -3.31 -5.81 4.41
C PHE A 234 -2.97 -4.69 3.42
N LYS A 235 -3.31 -4.91 2.14
CA LYS A 235 -3.23 -3.89 1.10
C LYS A 235 -4.51 -3.07 1.14
N TYR A 236 -4.44 -1.85 1.68
CA TYR A 236 -5.64 -1.03 1.85
C TYR A 236 -5.78 -0.06 0.68
N ARG A 237 -6.98 -0.01 0.10
CA ARG A 237 -7.26 0.76 -1.13
C ARG A 237 -8.64 1.38 -1.08
N SER A 238 -8.87 2.48 -1.80
CA SER A 238 -10.22 3.03 -1.94
C SER A 238 -11.15 2.07 -2.69
N ARG A 239 -12.46 2.20 -2.51
CA ARG A 239 -13.44 1.35 -3.22
C ARG A 239 -13.27 1.38 -4.75
N GLU A 240 -13.03 2.56 -5.30
CA GLU A 240 -12.78 2.74 -6.73
C GLU A 240 -11.51 2.02 -7.19
N ALA A 241 -10.47 2.01 -6.36
CA ALA A 241 -9.25 1.26 -6.62
C ALA A 241 -9.53 -0.25 -6.67
N LEU A 242 -10.26 -0.78 -5.70
CA LEU A 242 -10.60 -2.20 -5.61
C LEU A 242 -11.41 -2.65 -6.83
N LYS A 243 -12.37 -1.81 -7.29
CA LYS A 243 -13.09 -2.02 -8.56
C LYS A 243 -12.18 -1.96 -9.79
N SER A 244 -11.24 -1.02 -9.83
CA SER A 244 -10.30 -0.89 -10.95
C SER A 244 -9.37 -2.11 -11.06
N LEU A 245 -8.93 -2.62 -9.91
CA LEU A 245 -8.09 -3.82 -9.75
C LEU A 245 -8.88 -5.13 -9.89
N LEU A 246 -10.20 -5.07 -10.11
CA LEU A 246 -11.10 -6.22 -10.23
C LEU A 246 -11.16 -7.11 -8.98
N ILE A 247 -10.77 -6.58 -7.82
CA ILE A 247 -10.90 -7.25 -6.52
C ILE A 247 -12.36 -7.24 -6.07
N ILE A 248 -13.11 -6.18 -6.43
CA ILE A 248 -14.55 -6.06 -6.23
C ILE A 248 -15.21 -5.85 -7.59
N GLU A 249 -16.42 -6.38 -7.77
CA GLU A 249 -17.22 -6.18 -8.97
C GLU A 249 -17.35 -4.70 -9.35
N ARG A 250 -17.11 -4.42 -10.63
CA ARG A 250 -17.33 -3.09 -11.19
C ARG A 250 -18.83 -2.80 -11.18
N THR A 251 -19.20 -1.57 -10.81
CA THR A 251 -20.55 -1.10 -11.11
C THR A 251 -20.74 -1.24 -12.62
N PRO A 252 -21.80 -1.89 -13.12
CA PRO A 252 -22.04 -1.95 -14.55
C PRO A 252 -22.05 -0.52 -15.09
N SER A 253 -21.30 -0.28 -16.17
CA SER A 253 -21.39 0.99 -16.87
C SER A 253 -22.86 1.25 -17.19
N PRO A 254 -23.40 2.45 -16.96
CA PRO A 254 -24.76 2.76 -17.38
C PRO A 254 -24.90 2.35 -18.85
N GLU A 255 -26.00 1.66 -19.16
CA GLU A 255 -26.32 1.26 -20.54
C GLU A 255 -26.12 2.48 -21.44
N PRO A 256 -25.43 2.31 -22.58
CA PRO A 256 -25.29 3.41 -23.52
C PRO A 256 -26.69 3.95 -23.82
N ALA A 257 -26.93 5.21 -23.49
CA ALA A 257 -28.15 5.88 -23.91
C ALA A 257 -28.30 5.64 -25.41
N GLU A 258 -29.49 5.19 -25.83
CA GLU A 258 -29.81 4.91 -27.22
C GLU A 258 -29.25 6.06 -28.07
N ILE A 259 -28.24 5.74 -28.89
CA ILE A 259 -27.72 6.67 -29.88
C ILE A 259 -28.96 7.07 -30.69
N PRO A 260 -29.37 8.35 -30.73
CA PRO A 260 -30.44 8.77 -31.60
C PRO A 260 -30.11 8.26 -32.99
N ALA A 261 -31.03 7.52 -33.60
CA ALA A 261 -30.82 6.89 -34.91
C ALA A 261 -30.10 7.89 -35.83
N PRO A 262 -29.03 7.46 -36.54
CA PRO A 262 -28.32 8.36 -37.42
C PRO A 262 -29.35 8.99 -38.35
N GLU A 263 -29.38 10.33 -38.37
CA GLU A 263 -30.19 11.05 -39.36
C GLU A 263 -29.91 10.44 -40.73
N PRO A 264 -30.95 10.19 -41.56
CA PRO A 264 -30.80 9.47 -42.80
C PRO A 264 -29.66 10.09 -43.60
N GLY A 265 -28.61 9.30 -43.82
CA GLY A 265 -27.41 9.74 -44.51
C GLY A 265 -27.80 10.45 -45.80
N VAL A 266 -27.30 11.67 -45.97
CA VAL A 266 -27.54 12.48 -47.17
C VAL A 266 -27.16 11.64 -48.39
N SER A 267 -28.17 11.11 -49.10
CA SER A 267 -27.95 10.35 -50.32
C SER A 267 -27.41 11.29 -51.38
N LEU A 268 -26.17 11.05 -51.81
CA LEU A 268 -25.47 11.83 -52.83
C LEU A 268 -26.25 11.88 -54.17
N ASP A 269 -27.12 10.91 -54.40
CA ASP A 269 -27.96 10.80 -55.60
C ASP A 269 -29.08 11.85 -55.66
N ASN A 270 -29.49 12.41 -54.51
CA ASN A 270 -30.59 13.37 -54.40
C ASN A 270 -30.15 14.84 -54.32
N LEU A 271 -28.88 15.14 -54.66
CA LEU A 271 -28.36 16.51 -54.62
C LEU A 271 -28.86 17.33 -55.81
N ASN A 272 -29.41 18.52 -55.53
CA ASN A 272 -29.74 19.53 -56.54
C ASN A 272 -28.45 19.95 -57.29
N PRO A 273 -28.49 20.28 -58.60
CA PRO A 273 -27.35 20.83 -59.33
C PRO A 273 -26.61 21.98 -58.61
N ALA A 274 -27.29 22.81 -57.80
CA ALA A 274 -26.65 23.85 -56.99
C ALA A 274 -25.75 23.32 -55.85
N GLN A 275 -25.97 22.10 -55.37
CA GLN A 275 -25.21 21.44 -54.31
C GLN A 275 -24.13 20.49 -54.83
N LYS A 276 -24.22 20.08 -56.11
CA LYS A 276 -23.20 19.24 -56.75
C LYS A 276 -21.92 20.02 -57.07
N THR A 277 -22.04 21.28 -57.48
CA THR A 277 -20.88 22.10 -57.88
C THR A 277 -19.87 22.34 -56.75
N PRO A 278 -20.28 22.70 -55.52
CA PRO A 278 -19.35 22.86 -54.41
C PRO A 278 -18.70 21.54 -53.97
N LEU A 279 -19.45 20.44 -54.02
CA LEU A 279 -18.96 19.11 -53.64
C LEU A 279 -17.89 18.60 -54.61
N GLU A 280 -18.10 18.80 -55.91
CA GLU A 280 -17.10 18.45 -56.94
C GLU A 280 -15.83 19.29 -56.82
N GLN A 281 -15.96 20.59 -56.47
CA GLN A 281 -14.81 21.45 -56.19
C GLN A 281 -14.03 20.98 -54.96
N PHE A 282 -14.74 20.60 -53.89
CA PHE A 282 -14.12 20.07 -52.67
C PHE A 282 -13.41 18.73 -52.90
N LEU A 283 -14.01 17.82 -53.67
CA LEU A 283 -13.39 16.55 -54.04
C LEU A 283 -12.15 16.75 -54.92
N ARG A 284 -12.17 17.71 -55.85
CA ARG A 284 -10.98 18.09 -56.64
C ARG A 284 -9.88 18.68 -55.76
N GLU A 285 -10.22 19.47 -54.75
CA GLU A 285 -9.23 19.99 -53.79
C GLU A 285 -8.58 18.89 -52.96
N LEU A 286 -9.35 17.88 -52.53
CA LEU A 286 -8.85 16.72 -51.79
C LEU A 286 -7.90 15.84 -52.60
N VAL A 287 -8.15 15.69 -53.91
CA VAL A 287 -7.27 14.91 -54.81
C VAL A 287 -6.00 15.68 -55.14
N ASN A 288 -6.06 17.02 -55.22
CA ASN A 288 -4.90 17.86 -55.54
C ASN A 288 -4.02 18.19 -54.32
N LYS A 289 -4.56 18.23 -53.11
CA LYS A 289 -3.79 18.34 -51.87
C LYS A 289 -3.48 16.94 -51.36
N GLY A 290 -2.43 16.33 -51.92
CA GLY A 290 -1.92 15.02 -51.52
C GLY A 290 -1.93 14.85 -49.99
N THR A 291 -2.43 13.70 -49.55
CA THR A 291 -2.61 13.31 -48.15
C THR A 291 -1.38 13.66 -47.30
N PRO A 292 -1.49 14.49 -46.24
CA PRO A 292 -0.43 14.59 -45.26
C PRO A 292 -0.37 13.25 -44.50
N ASP A 293 0.80 12.64 -44.59
CA ASP A 293 1.19 11.38 -43.99
C ASP A 293 0.93 11.43 -42.47
N ARG A 294 -0.25 10.95 -42.05
CA ARG A 294 -0.53 10.68 -40.64
C ARG A 294 0.24 9.42 -40.29
N THR A 295 1.45 9.59 -39.78
CA THR A 295 2.24 8.53 -39.17
C THR A 295 1.43 7.89 -38.03
N ILE A 296 0.78 6.77 -38.33
CA ILE A 296 0.20 5.86 -37.35
C ILE A 296 1.38 5.26 -36.58
N LYS A 297 1.52 5.60 -35.29
CA LYS A 297 2.44 4.89 -34.39
C LYS A 297 1.97 3.44 -34.27
N ARG A 298 2.67 2.53 -34.92
CA ARG A 298 2.57 1.08 -34.66
C ARG A 298 3.44 0.74 -33.45
N GLU A 299 2.88 -0.02 -32.53
CA GLU A 299 3.64 -0.64 -31.44
C GLU A 299 4.62 -1.66 -32.04
N ARG A 300 5.81 -1.76 -31.41
CA ARG A 300 6.92 -2.58 -31.87
C ARG A 300 6.89 -3.91 -31.13
N ASP A 301 6.63 -4.99 -31.86
CA ASP A 301 6.85 -6.36 -31.38
C ASP A 301 8.35 -6.63 -31.21
N GLU A 302 8.72 -7.15 -30.04
CA GLU A 302 10.08 -7.54 -29.70
C GLU A 302 10.41 -8.96 -30.17
N GLU A 303 10.97 -9.10 -31.37
CA GLU A 303 11.79 -10.26 -31.71
C GLU A 303 12.99 -9.85 -32.58
N GLY A 304 14.21 -10.11 -32.08
CA GLY A 304 15.40 -10.30 -32.91
C GLY A 304 16.33 -9.10 -33.18
N GLY A 305 17.44 -9.05 -32.44
CA GLY A 305 18.79 -8.93 -33.03
C GLY A 305 19.26 -7.62 -33.72
N SER A 306 20.12 -6.89 -33.00
CA SER A 306 21.38 -6.28 -33.51
C SER A 306 21.39 -5.01 -34.41
N LYS A 307 22.03 -3.97 -33.82
CA LYS A 307 22.96 -2.93 -34.38
C LYS A 307 22.41 -1.61 -34.98
N GLY A 308 22.93 -0.51 -34.40
CA GLY A 308 22.96 0.87 -34.93
C GLY A 308 22.04 1.82 -34.14
N SER A 309 22.42 2.98 -33.60
CA SER A 309 23.62 3.82 -33.70
C SER A 309 23.68 4.75 -32.48
N ARG A 310 24.84 4.85 -31.81
CA ARG A 310 25.10 5.84 -30.75
C ARG A 310 25.09 7.27 -31.33
N LYS A 311 24.11 8.10 -30.96
CA LYS A 311 24.17 9.55 -31.20
C LYS A 311 25.06 10.20 -30.14
N LYS A 312 26.30 10.51 -30.52
CA LYS A 312 27.22 11.41 -29.80
C LYS A 312 26.55 12.79 -29.65
N ARG A 313 26.32 13.26 -28.41
CA ARG A 313 26.03 14.68 -28.15
C ARG A 313 27.35 15.45 -28.15
N ARG A 314 27.40 16.52 -28.94
CA ARG A 314 28.53 17.45 -29.06
C ARG A 314 28.66 18.26 -27.77
N SER A 315 29.87 18.30 -27.22
CA SER A 315 30.28 19.17 -26.12
C SER A 315 30.45 20.61 -26.61
N GLY A 316 29.57 21.53 -26.17
CA GLY A 316 29.84 22.97 -26.21
C GLY A 316 30.51 23.40 -24.90
N PRO A 317 31.34 24.46 -24.92
CA PRO A 317 32.01 24.94 -23.71
C PRO A 317 31.01 25.50 -22.68
N PRO A 318 31.30 25.38 -21.37
CA PRO A 318 30.38 25.79 -20.30
C PRO A 318 30.20 27.31 -20.25
N VAL A 319 28.95 27.76 -20.22
CA VAL A 319 28.58 29.14 -19.93
C VAL A 319 28.57 29.32 -18.42
N ILE A 320 29.46 30.17 -17.90
CA ILE A 320 29.47 30.60 -16.50
C ILE A 320 28.49 31.77 -16.41
N ILE A 321 27.45 31.63 -15.60
CA ILE A 321 26.51 32.71 -15.26
C ILE A 321 26.89 33.17 -13.86
N ASP A 322 27.42 34.39 -13.78
CA ASP A 322 27.67 35.09 -12.53
C ASP A 322 26.35 35.71 -12.04
N LEU A 323 26.04 35.52 -10.76
CA LEU A 323 24.77 35.92 -10.14
C LEU A 323 25.01 36.83 -8.93
N THR A 324 25.94 37.77 -9.06
CA THR A 324 25.98 38.95 -8.20
C THR A 324 25.89 40.20 -9.06
N ASP A 325 24.70 40.78 -9.13
CA ASP A 325 24.50 42.23 -9.21
C ASP A 325 23.04 42.55 -8.82
N ASP A 326 22.95 43.33 -7.73
CA ASP A 326 21.83 44.03 -7.05
C ASP A 326 20.60 43.28 -6.51
#